data_AF-A0A7D9I531-F1
#
_entry.id   AF-A0A7D9I531-F1
#
_cell.length_a   1.000
_cell.length_b   1.000
_cell.length_c   1.000
_cell.angle_alpha   90.00
_cell.angle_beta   90.00
_cell.angle_gamma   90.00
#
_symmetry.space_group_name_H-M   'P 1'
#
loop_
_entity.id
_entity.type
_entity.pdbx_description
1 polymer ?
#
loop_
_entity_poly.entity_id
_entity_poly.type
_entity_poly.pdbx_seq_one_letter_code
_entity_poly.pdbx_strand_id
1 'polypeptide(L)'
;MRNDRKKRRRKQRAIMKRAVASKAVAEKIAESVRKQKLIAENYCAKWREICKQSKYRRQIAMNVNAEKSNSVSDVNNICPNELTPLDENTCIGTGTFGECTLKLYKRFNLVVLEKQLSTSNLKAVINEAKCMNTLTHPNIPQLSGVQTTCKPYALIMEFIGEDMESSTVHQLLEETSPKGSPLLTPEWISVCVDIVEAANHIHSKGYLHCDLKTNNVLVLKKRGFVIDFGKVCLTTKPTAKKYTSFYHYIAPEVLRGQPVSSSSDVFSLGVIISTIAKTLGNKSMYSVGRQCKDTKPQVRPSLPTLITLLQGIIEKDNS
;
A
#
# COMPACT_ATOMS: atom_id res chain seq x y z
N MET A 1 3.77 16.08 70.73
CA MET A 1 4.01 14.73 70.14
C MET A 1 2.77 14.00 69.58
N ARG A 2 1.58 14.05 70.22
CA ARG A 2 0.39 13.27 69.78
C ARG A 2 -0.23 13.72 68.43
N ASN A 3 -0.23 15.02 68.14
CA ASN A 3 -0.78 15.56 66.88
C ASN A 3 0.06 15.22 65.64
N ASP A 4 1.37 15.08 65.82
CA ASP A 4 2.30 14.83 64.72
C ASP A 4 2.23 13.37 64.23
N ARG A 5 2.00 12.42 65.15
CA ARG A 5 1.72 11.00 64.84
C ARG A 5 0.39 10.83 64.07
N LYS A 6 -0.65 11.58 64.41
CA LYS A 6 -1.94 11.55 63.68
C LYS A 6 -1.80 12.11 62.26
N LYS A 7 -1.02 13.19 62.08
CA LYS A 7 -0.75 13.80 60.77
C LYS A 7 0.04 12.87 59.85
N ARG A 8 1.07 12.18 60.38
CA ARG A 8 1.84 11.15 59.65
C ARG A 8 0.97 9.96 59.21
N ARG A 9 0.11 9.43 60.09
CA ARG A 9 -0.82 8.33 59.74
C ARG A 9 -1.82 8.71 58.65
N ARG A 10 -2.34 9.95 58.65
CA ARG A 10 -3.22 10.45 57.58
C ARG A 10 -2.48 10.57 56.25
N LYS A 11 -1.24 11.07 56.26
CA LYS A 11 -0.39 11.18 55.06
C LYS A 11 -0.05 9.80 54.46
N GLN A 12 0.31 8.82 55.29
CA GLN A 12 0.54 7.43 54.84
C GLN A 12 -0.71 6.77 54.25
N ARG A 13 -1.89 6.96 54.87
CA ARG A 13 -3.16 6.44 54.32
C ARG A 13 -3.51 7.07 52.96
N ALA A 14 -3.23 8.36 52.78
CA ALA A 14 -3.45 9.04 51.50
C ALA A 14 -2.49 8.53 50.39
N ILE A 15 -1.22 8.29 50.74
CA ILE A 15 -0.23 7.70 49.82
C ILE A 15 -0.65 6.29 49.41
N MET A 16 -1.07 5.46 50.37
CA MET A 16 -1.51 4.09 50.10
C MET A 16 -2.78 4.04 49.25
N LYS A 17 -3.76 4.94 49.50
CA LYS A 17 -4.95 5.07 48.64
C LYS A 17 -4.60 5.48 47.21
N ARG A 18 -3.65 6.42 47.03
CA ARG A 18 -3.16 6.80 45.69
C ARG A 18 -2.42 5.66 44.99
N ALA A 19 -1.62 4.88 45.72
CA ALA A 19 -0.93 3.71 45.17
C ALA A 19 -1.90 2.60 44.74
N VAL A 20 -2.95 2.33 45.53
CA VAL A 20 -4.01 1.36 45.18
C VAL A 20 -4.82 1.85 43.98
N ALA A 21 -5.18 3.13 43.92
CA ALA A 21 -5.86 3.70 42.76
C ALA A 21 -4.99 3.65 41.49
N SER A 22 -3.68 3.94 41.61
CA SER A 22 -2.72 3.81 40.51
C SER A 22 -2.59 2.35 40.03
N LYS A 23 -2.55 1.39 40.95
CA LYS A 23 -2.53 -0.05 40.62
C LYS A 23 -3.82 -0.51 39.93
N ALA A 24 -4.98 -0.07 40.41
CA ALA A 24 -6.26 -0.39 39.78
C ALA A 24 -6.42 0.24 38.39
N VAL A 25 -5.87 1.44 38.17
CA VAL A 25 -5.79 2.06 36.85
C VAL A 25 -4.85 1.28 35.93
N ALA A 26 -3.66 0.91 36.41
CA ALA A 26 -2.71 0.10 35.66
C ALA A 26 -3.28 -1.29 35.31
N GLU A 27 -4.07 -1.89 36.21
CA GLU A 27 -4.72 -3.18 35.99
C GLU A 27 -5.87 -3.08 34.99
N LYS A 28 -6.67 -2.01 35.02
CA LYS A 28 -7.66 -1.70 33.97
C LYS A 28 -7.01 -1.45 32.61
N ILE A 29 -5.88 -0.76 32.56
CA ILE A 29 -5.11 -0.55 31.33
C ILE A 29 -4.58 -1.89 30.83
N ALA A 30 -3.98 -2.71 31.70
CA ALA A 30 -3.48 -4.03 31.33
C ALA A 30 -4.59 -4.98 30.86
N GLU A 31 -5.78 -4.92 31.47
CA GLU A 31 -6.95 -5.68 31.06
C GLU A 31 -7.52 -5.18 29.73
N SER A 32 -7.53 -3.87 29.49
CA SER A 32 -7.87 -3.29 28.19
C SER A 32 -6.88 -3.73 27.10
N VAL A 33 -5.58 -3.71 27.39
CA VAL A 33 -4.52 -4.18 26.47
C VAL A 33 -4.64 -5.68 26.22
N ARG A 34 -4.94 -6.50 27.23
CA ARG A 34 -5.20 -7.95 27.06
C ARG A 34 -6.45 -8.20 26.23
N LYS A 35 -7.51 -7.43 26.43
CA LYS A 35 -8.76 -7.54 25.68
C LYS A 35 -8.56 -7.10 24.22
N GLN A 36 -7.80 -6.04 23.98
CA GLN A 36 -7.38 -5.60 22.65
C GLN A 36 -6.48 -6.64 21.97
N LYS A 37 -5.54 -7.24 22.71
CA LYS A 37 -4.67 -8.31 22.19
C LYS A 37 -5.46 -9.58 21.86
N LEU A 38 -6.44 -9.96 22.68
CA LEU A 38 -7.35 -11.08 22.41
C LEU A 38 -8.28 -10.81 21.23
N ILE A 39 -8.73 -9.55 21.05
CA ILE A 39 -9.48 -9.12 19.87
C ILE A 39 -8.58 -9.20 18.63
N ALA A 40 -7.33 -8.76 18.69
CA ALA A 40 -6.36 -8.85 17.59
C ALA A 40 -5.97 -10.32 17.25
N GLU A 41 -5.80 -11.18 18.26
CA GLU A 41 -5.51 -12.62 18.06
C GLU A 41 -6.71 -13.37 17.45
N ASN A 42 -7.94 -13.06 17.89
CA ASN A 42 -9.17 -13.57 17.27
C ASN A 42 -9.40 -12.96 15.87
N TYR A 43 -8.95 -11.73 15.64
CA TYR A 43 -8.97 -11.06 14.35
C TYR A 43 -8.06 -11.79 13.36
N CYS A 44 -6.82 -12.14 13.74
CA CYS A 44 -5.87 -12.86 12.88
C CYS A 44 -6.38 -14.25 12.44
N ALA A 45 -7.05 -14.99 13.33
CA ALA A 45 -7.65 -16.29 13.01
C ALA A 45 -8.88 -16.17 12.08
N LYS A 46 -9.78 -15.22 12.37
CA LYS A 46 -10.96 -14.93 11.53
C LYS A 46 -10.56 -14.30 10.19
N TRP A 47 -9.47 -13.53 10.16
CA TRP A 47 -8.85 -12.93 8.97
C TRP A 47 -8.24 -13.96 8.04
N ARG A 48 -7.58 -15.01 8.57
CA ARG A 48 -7.13 -16.15 7.75
C ARG A 48 -8.30 -16.86 7.07
N GLU A 49 -9.44 -16.96 7.74
CA GLU A 49 -10.65 -17.57 7.19
C GLU A 49 -11.35 -16.66 6.17
N ILE A 50 -11.45 -15.36 6.45
CA ILE A 50 -11.98 -14.36 5.50
C ILE A 50 -11.06 -14.23 4.27
N CYS A 51 -9.74 -14.28 4.42
CA CYS A 51 -8.80 -14.29 3.30
C CYS A 51 -8.93 -15.56 2.45
N LYS A 52 -9.18 -16.73 3.06
CA LYS A 52 -9.50 -17.96 2.32
C LYS A 52 -10.83 -17.85 1.57
N GLN A 53 -11.86 -17.28 2.19
CA GLN A 53 -13.15 -17.02 1.55
C GLN A 53 -13.07 -15.95 0.46
N SER A 54 -12.23 -14.92 0.62
CA SER A 54 -11.92 -13.93 -0.40
C SER A 54 -11.15 -14.54 -1.56
N LYS A 55 -10.20 -15.47 -1.34
CA LYS A 55 -9.58 -16.26 -2.42
C LYS A 55 -10.58 -17.14 -3.16
N TYR A 56 -11.52 -17.76 -2.46
CA TYR A 56 -12.61 -18.53 -3.07
C TYR A 56 -13.57 -17.65 -3.89
N ARG A 57 -13.93 -16.46 -3.37
CA ARG A 57 -14.71 -15.45 -4.10
C ARG A 57 -13.93 -14.84 -5.27
N ARG A 58 -12.59 -14.74 -5.20
CA ARG A 58 -11.71 -14.36 -6.32
C ARG A 58 -11.82 -15.36 -7.48
N GLN A 59 -11.85 -16.66 -7.19
CA GLN A 59 -12.04 -17.70 -8.22
C GLN A 59 -13.41 -17.55 -8.91
N ILE A 60 -14.46 -17.22 -8.15
CA ILE A 60 -15.81 -16.99 -8.69
C ILE A 60 -15.88 -15.67 -9.49
N ALA A 61 -15.29 -14.58 -8.99
CA ALA A 61 -15.29 -13.29 -9.69
C ALA A 61 -14.45 -13.30 -10.98
N MET A 62 -13.33 -14.05 -11.00
CA MET A 62 -12.54 -14.30 -12.21
C MET A 62 -13.34 -15.05 -13.28
N ASN A 63 -14.22 -15.98 -12.86
CA ASN A 63 -15.09 -16.72 -13.78
C ASN A 63 -16.32 -15.91 -14.25
N VAL A 64 -16.66 -14.79 -13.59
CA VAL A 64 -17.88 -14.02 -13.84
C VAL A 64 -17.63 -12.70 -14.61
N ASN A 65 -16.43 -12.10 -14.53
CA ASN A 65 -16.16 -10.78 -15.14
C ASN A 65 -15.18 -10.82 -16.32
N ALA A 66 -15.60 -11.42 -17.44
CA ALA A 66 -14.86 -11.36 -18.70
C ALA A 66 -15.07 -10.04 -19.48
N GLU A 67 -16.04 -9.19 -19.13
CA GLU A 67 -16.36 -7.98 -19.89
C GLU A 67 -16.68 -6.80 -18.95
N LYS A 68 -15.67 -5.99 -18.59
CA LYS A 68 -15.92 -4.70 -17.92
C LYS A 68 -15.86 -3.57 -18.95
N SER A 69 -16.96 -2.84 -19.06
CA SER A 69 -17.12 -1.63 -19.89
C SER A 69 -16.36 -0.43 -19.30
N ASN A 70 -15.92 0.49 -20.17
CA ASN A 70 -15.14 1.69 -19.83
C ASN A 70 -15.98 2.87 -19.28
N SER A 71 -17.24 2.66 -18.88
CA SER A 71 -18.14 3.73 -18.44
C SER A 71 -18.07 4.02 -16.93
N VAL A 72 -18.29 5.28 -16.52
CA VAL A 72 -18.32 5.69 -15.08
C VAL A 72 -19.53 5.14 -14.35
N SER A 73 -20.64 4.94 -15.07
CA SER A 73 -21.87 4.34 -14.55
C SER A 73 -21.67 2.92 -14.02
N ASP A 74 -20.56 2.26 -14.37
CA ASP A 74 -20.26 0.89 -13.95
C ASP A 74 -19.46 0.82 -12.63
N VAL A 75 -19.04 1.97 -12.06
CA VAL A 75 -18.34 1.97 -10.76
C VAL A 75 -19.36 2.09 -9.63
N ASN A 76 -19.44 1.03 -8.82
CA ASN A 76 -20.34 0.93 -7.68
C ASN A 76 -20.14 2.11 -6.69
N ASN A 77 -21.18 2.90 -6.44
CA ASN A 77 -21.17 3.98 -5.46
C ASN A 77 -21.66 3.44 -4.11
N ILE A 78 -20.76 3.36 -3.14
CA ILE A 78 -21.00 2.78 -1.82
C ILE A 78 -21.53 3.87 -0.89
N CYS A 79 -22.68 3.60 -0.28
CA CYS A 79 -23.27 4.49 0.70
C CYS A 79 -22.36 4.56 1.95
N PRO A 80 -22.05 5.76 2.49
CA PRO A 80 -21.20 5.88 3.68
C PRO A 80 -21.70 5.07 4.87
N ASN A 81 -23.03 4.94 5.00
CA ASN A 81 -23.67 4.15 6.05
C ASN A 81 -23.41 2.64 5.92
N GLU A 82 -22.83 2.15 4.83
CA GLU A 82 -22.42 0.76 4.68
C GLU A 82 -20.97 0.51 5.15
N LEU A 83 -20.22 1.57 5.44
CA LEU A 83 -18.83 1.52 5.87
C LEU A 83 -18.73 1.96 7.33
N THR A 84 -18.22 1.07 8.20
CA THR A 84 -18.00 1.40 9.61
C THR A 84 -16.50 1.35 9.91
N PRO A 85 -15.89 2.38 10.53
CA PRO A 85 -14.52 2.27 11.04
C PRO A 85 -14.38 1.06 11.97
N LEU A 86 -13.24 0.38 11.92
CA LEU A 86 -13.00 -0.80 12.77
C LEU A 86 -12.66 -0.43 14.22
N ASP A 87 -11.98 0.69 14.42
CA ASP A 87 -11.65 1.29 15.73
C ASP A 87 -11.36 2.80 15.59
N GLU A 88 -11.17 3.47 16.73
CA GLU A 88 -10.88 4.92 16.83
C GLU A 88 -9.48 5.31 16.27
N ASN A 89 -8.58 4.35 16.04
CA ASN A 89 -7.20 4.53 15.56
C ASN A 89 -6.96 3.87 14.18
N THR A 90 -7.97 3.78 13.32
CA THR A 90 -7.92 3.05 12.03
C THR A 90 -7.18 3.75 10.89
N CYS A 91 -6.56 4.91 11.14
CA CYS A 91 -5.76 5.62 10.15
C CYS A 91 -4.42 4.91 9.96
N ILE A 92 -4.25 4.17 8.86
CA ILE A 92 -3.02 3.43 8.54
C ILE A 92 -1.95 4.35 7.95
N GLY A 93 -2.37 5.48 7.38
CA GLY A 93 -1.44 6.40 6.74
C GLY A 93 -2.09 7.71 6.36
N THR A 94 -1.36 8.79 6.60
CA THR A 94 -1.63 10.11 6.05
C THR A 94 -0.51 10.45 5.07
N GLY A 95 -0.88 10.87 3.87
CA GLY A 95 0.10 11.17 2.84
C GLY A 95 -0.38 12.26 1.89
N THR A 96 0.44 12.53 0.86
CA THR A 96 0.15 13.56 -0.14
C THR A 96 -1.16 13.32 -0.90
N PHE A 97 -1.65 12.08 -0.91
CA PHE A 97 -2.85 11.63 -1.64
C PHE A 97 -4.08 11.43 -0.75
N GLY A 98 -3.98 11.81 0.52
CA GLY A 98 -5.10 11.82 1.46
C GLY A 98 -4.92 10.91 2.67
N GLU A 99 -6.05 10.59 3.29
CA GLU A 99 -6.14 9.79 4.51
C GLU A 99 -6.66 8.39 4.17
N CYS A 100 -5.96 7.37 4.67
CA CYS A 100 -6.29 5.97 4.45
C CYS A 100 -6.78 5.34 5.75
N THR A 101 -8.04 4.91 5.77
CA THR A 101 -8.70 4.35 6.96
C THR A 101 -9.23 2.94 6.69
N LEU A 102 -9.03 2.01 7.63
CA LEU A 102 -9.66 0.69 7.55
C LEU A 102 -11.12 0.72 7.99
N LYS A 103 -11.98 0.13 7.16
CA LYS A 103 -13.42 0.06 7.42
C LYS A 103 -13.97 -1.34 7.19
N LEU A 104 -15.01 -1.68 7.93
CA LEU A 104 -15.88 -2.81 7.65
C LEU A 104 -16.94 -2.41 6.63
N TYR A 105 -16.91 -3.03 5.46
CA TYR A 105 -18.02 -3.00 4.52
C TYR A 105 -19.09 -3.99 4.96
N LYS A 106 -20.14 -3.47 5.63
CA LYS A 106 -21.19 -4.23 6.31
C LYS A 106 -21.90 -5.23 5.41
N ARG A 107 -22.23 -4.85 4.17
CA ARG A 107 -22.97 -5.69 3.21
C ARG A 107 -22.28 -7.04 2.96
N PHE A 108 -20.96 -7.04 2.91
CA PHE A 108 -20.17 -8.24 2.61
C PHE A 108 -19.37 -8.76 3.79
N ASN A 109 -19.44 -8.09 4.95
CA ASN A 109 -18.63 -8.36 6.12
C ASN A 109 -17.12 -8.44 5.77
N LEU A 110 -16.66 -7.47 4.97
CA LEU A 110 -15.31 -7.42 4.41
C LEU A 110 -14.57 -6.19 4.94
N VAL A 111 -13.30 -6.33 5.31
CA VAL A 111 -12.46 -5.17 5.60
C VAL A 111 -11.90 -4.58 4.31
N VAL A 112 -12.06 -3.28 4.18
CA VAL A 112 -11.67 -2.48 3.02
C VAL A 112 -10.84 -1.29 3.47
N LEU A 113 -10.01 -0.81 2.56
CA LEU A 113 -9.31 0.45 2.69
C LEU A 113 -10.18 1.56 2.08
N GLU A 114 -10.50 2.57 2.87
CA GLU A 114 -11.06 3.83 2.39
C GLU A 114 -9.93 4.84 2.23
N LYS A 115 -9.62 5.23 0.97
CA LYS A 115 -8.70 6.32 0.66
C LYS A 115 -9.53 7.58 0.41
N GLN A 116 -9.60 8.47 1.41
CA GLN A 116 -10.23 9.77 1.27
C GLN A 116 -9.26 10.75 0.62
N LEU A 117 -9.65 11.38 -0.48
CA LEU A 117 -8.77 12.36 -1.13
C LEU A 117 -8.90 13.73 -0.43
N SER A 118 -7.76 14.30 -0.04
CA SER A 118 -7.66 15.61 0.62
C SER A 118 -8.22 16.74 -0.25
N THR A 119 -8.01 16.65 -1.57
CA THR A 119 -8.64 17.54 -2.52
C THR A 119 -10.08 17.09 -2.71
N SER A 120 -11.05 17.97 -2.46
CA SER A 120 -12.46 17.71 -2.78
C SER A 120 -12.77 17.65 -4.29
N ASN A 121 -11.79 17.21 -5.08
CA ASN A 121 -11.78 17.08 -6.52
C ASN A 121 -12.35 15.72 -6.93
N LEU A 122 -13.66 15.68 -7.11
CA LEU A 122 -14.40 14.52 -7.61
C LEU A 122 -13.80 13.94 -8.91
N LYS A 123 -13.26 14.78 -9.80
CA LYS A 123 -12.68 14.31 -11.07
C LYS A 123 -11.44 13.44 -10.86
N ALA A 124 -10.63 13.74 -9.84
CA ALA A 124 -9.45 12.94 -9.51
C ALA A 124 -9.86 11.54 -9.03
N VAL A 125 -10.85 11.47 -8.13
CA VAL A 125 -11.44 10.19 -7.65
C VAL A 125 -11.98 9.38 -8.81
N ILE A 126 -12.78 10.00 -9.69
CA ILE A 126 -13.36 9.32 -10.85
C ILE A 126 -12.27 8.83 -11.81
N ASN A 127 -11.21 9.62 -12.04
CA ASN A 127 -10.11 9.21 -12.92
C ASN A 127 -9.35 8.00 -12.36
N GLU A 128 -9.03 8.03 -11.07
CA GLU A 128 -8.38 6.91 -10.38
C GLU A 128 -9.27 5.65 -10.41
N ALA A 129 -10.56 5.80 -10.09
CA ALA A 129 -11.54 4.71 -10.09
C ALA A 129 -11.74 4.08 -11.47
N LYS A 130 -11.80 4.89 -12.54
CA LYS A 130 -11.90 4.40 -13.92
C LYS A 130 -10.76 3.47 -14.27
N CYS A 131 -9.53 3.90 -14.00
CA CYS A 131 -8.36 3.05 -14.21
C CYS A 131 -8.50 1.76 -13.41
N MET A 132 -8.64 1.85 -12.09
CA MET A 132 -8.68 0.66 -11.23
C MET A 132 -9.81 -0.31 -11.56
N ASN A 133 -10.95 0.15 -12.07
CA ASN A 133 -12.05 -0.74 -12.46
C ASN A 133 -11.70 -1.63 -13.67
N THR A 134 -10.79 -1.19 -14.54
CA THR A 134 -10.30 -1.96 -15.70
C THR A 134 -9.16 -2.92 -15.35
N LEU A 135 -8.57 -2.77 -14.16
CA LEU A 135 -7.43 -3.56 -13.71
C LEU A 135 -7.93 -4.80 -12.94
N THR A 136 -7.38 -5.96 -13.27
CA THR A 136 -7.61 -7.22 -12.58
C THR A 136 -6.30 -7.98 -12.61
N HIS A 137 -5.54 -7.91 -11.52
CA HIS A 137 -4.20 -8.46 -11.43
C HIS A 137 -3.90 -8.83 -9.96
N PRO A 138 -3.24 -9.97 -9.67
CA PRO A 138 -2.96 -10.40 -8.29
C PRO A 138 -2.11 -9.42 -7.47
N ASN A 139 -1.33 -8.56 -8.14
CA ASN A 139 -0.43 -7.58 -7.52
C ASN A 139 -0.94 -6.13 -7.60
N ILE A 140 -2.25 -5.94 -7.80
CA ILE A 140 -2.92 -4.64 -7.79
C ILE A 140 -4.18 -4.75 -6.89
N PRO A 141 -4.39 -3.88 -5.90
CA PRO A 141 -5.58 -3.92 -5.07
C PRO A 141 -6.86 -3.76 -5.90
N GLN A 142 -7.85 -4.63 -5.67
CA GLN A 142 -9.12 -4.53 -6.37
C GLN A 142 -9.95 -3.34 -5.86
N LEU A 143 -10.48 -2.52 -6.78
CA LEU A 143 -11.48 -1.53 -6.45
C LEU A 143 -12.82 -2.22 -6.13
N SER A 144 -13.37 -1.96 -4.94
CA SER A 144 -14.69 -2.40 -4.52
C SER A 144 -15.79 -1.40 -4.88
N GLY A 145 -15.44 -0.11 -4.91
CA GLY A 145 -16.34 0.97 -5.30
C GLY A 145 -15.78 2.34 -4.95
N VAL A 146 -16.63 3.35 -5.05
CA VAL A 146 -16.32 4.74 -4.69
C VAL A 146 -17.35 5.27 -3.72
N GLN A 147 -17.00 6.31 -2.97
CA GLN A 147 -17.97 7.16 -2.29
C GLN A 147 -17.88 8.55 -2.91
N THR A 148 -18.89 8.91 -3.71
CA THR A 148 -18.96 10.21 -4.40
C THR A 148 -20.25 10.99 -4.15
N THR A 149 -21.17 10.46 -3.35
CA THR A 149 -22.46 11.10 -3.01
C THR A 149 -22.28 12.31 -2.10
N CYS A 150 -21.28 12.30 -1.21
CA CYS A 150 -20.98 13.40 -0.30
C CYS A 150 -19.49 13.48 0.00
N LYS A 151 -19.02 14.66 0.43
CA LYS A 151 -17.64 14.80 0.89
C LYS A 151 -17.47 14.16 2.29
N PRO A 152 -16.27 13.65 2.62
CA PRO A 152 -15.10 13.50 1.75
C PRO A 152 -15.31 12.39 0.70
N TYR A 153 -14.88 12.66 -0.54
CA TYR A 153 -14.93 11.65 -1.60
C TYR A 153 -13.83 10.62 -1.40
N ALA A 154 -14.14 9.36 -1.64
CA ALA A 154 -13.21 8.27 -1.36
C ALA A 154 -13.23 7.14 -2.39
N LEU A 155 -12.11 6.42 -2.46
CA LEU A 155 -11.99 5.13 -3.12
C LEU A 155 -12.08 4.04 -2.06
N ILE A 156 -12.87 2.99 -2.34
CA ILE A 156 -13.02 1.82 -1.48
C ILE A 156 -12.36 0.64 -2.18
N MET A 157 -11.27 0.12 -1.61
CA MET A 157 -10.45 -0.90 -2.26
C MET A 157 -10.05 -2.02 -1.29
N GLU A 158 -9.56 -3.12 -1.86
CA GLU A 158 -8.96 -4.21 -1.09
C GLU A 158 -7.84 -3.68 -0.18
N PHE A 159 -7.88 -4.09 1.09
CA PHE A 159 -6.77 -3.84 2.00
C PHE A 159 -5.67 -4.90 1.80
N ILE A 160 -4.44 -4.43 1.59
CA ILE A 160 -3.25 -5.28 1.48
C ILE A 160 -2.44 -5.16 2.76
N GLY A 161 -2.61 -6.14 3.66
CA GLY A 161 -1.89 -6.18 4.92
C GLY A 161 -2.14 -7.45 5.74
N GLU A 162 -1.36 -7.60 6.80
CA GLU A 162 -1.52 -8.63 7.83
C GLU A 162 -1.57 -7.95 9.19
N ASP A 163 -2.42 -8.43 10.08
CA ASP A 163 -2.64 -7.83 11.41
C ASP A 163 -2.91 -6.32 11.39
N MET A 164 -3.61 -5.86 10.35
CA MET A 164 -3.98 -4.44 10.14
C MET A 164 -2.83 -3.52 9.81
N GLU A 165 -1.66 -4.08 9.52
CA GLU A 165 -0.48 -3.33 9.12
C GLU A 165 -0.11 -3.63 7.66
N SER A 166 0.50 -2.64 7.03
CA SER A 166 1.02 -2.73 5.67
C SER A 166 2.37 -2.03 5.62
N SER A 167 3.38 -2.68 5.04
CA SER A 167 4.71 -2.11 4.89
C SER A 167 4.97 -1.78 3.43
N THR A 168 5.40 -0.55 3.17
CA THR A 168 5.92 -0.15 1.87
C THR A 168 7.36 -0.63 1.70
N VAL A 169 7.82 -0.75 0.45
CA VAL A 169 9.24 -0.95 0.17
C VAL A 169 10.08 0.16 0.81
N HIS A 170 9.58 1.39 0.84
CA HIS A 170 10.29 2.51 1.46
C HIS A 170 10.57 2.28 2.95
N GLN A 171 9.55 1.95 3.73
CA GLN A 171 9.67 1.69 5.17
C GLN A 171 10.66 0.54 5.45
N LEU A 172 10.53 -0.56 4.70
CA LEU A 172 11.42 -1.73 4.86
C LEU A 172 12.89 -1.40 4.52
N LEU A 173 13.14 -0.49 3.58
CA LEU A 173 14.49 -0.05 3.24
C LEU A 173 15.08 0.98 4.23
N GLU A 174 14.24 1.75 4.93
CA GLU A 174 14.71 2.69 5.96
C GLU A 174 15.05 1.96 7.28
N GLU A 175 14.23 0.98 7.67
CA GLU A 175 14.44 0.15 8.87
C GLU A 175 15.71 -0.71 8.82
N THR A 176 16.35 -0.81 7.66
CA THR A 176 17.49 -1.71 7.41
C THR A 176 18.87 -1.02 7.44
N SER A 177 18.95 0.22 7.92
CA SER A 177 20.21 0.93 8.20
C SER A 177 20.58 0.93 9.70
N PRO A 178 21.87 1.03 10.12
CA PRO A 178 22.96 0.06 10.05
C PRO A 178 23.26 -0.55 11.44
N LYS A 179 22.33 -1.31 12.03
CA LYS A 179 22.62 -2.18 13.20
C LYS A 179 22.02 -3.57 12.98
N GLY A 180 22.69 -4.35 12.13
CA GLY A 180 22.58 -5.81 12.10
C GLY A 180 21.16 -6.38 12.00
N SER A 181 20.29 -5.81 11.16
CA SER A 181 18.96 -6.39 10.95
C SER A 181 19.04 -7.52 9.90
N PRO A 182 18.39 -8.67 10.15
CA PRO A 182 18.39 -9.79 9.23
C PRO A 182 17.55 -9.45 8.00
N LEU A 183 18.19 -8.92 6.96
CA LEU A 183 17.61 -8.70 5.62
C LEU A 183 17.22 -10.01 4.88
N LEU A 184 17.04 -11.12 5.60
CA LEU A 184 16.56 -12.41 5.10
C LEU A 184 15.05 -12.51 5.35
N THR A 185 14.16 -11.88 4.55
CA THR A 185 12.69 -12.12 4.66
C THR A 185 11.73 -11.51 3.61
N PRO A 186 12.16 -11.06 2.42
CA PRO A 186 11.45 -11.52 1.21
C PRO A 186 12.39 -11.79 0.02
N GLU A 187 11.97 -12.66 -0.92
CA GLU A 187 12.62 -12.81 -2.22
C GLU A 187 12.40 -11.52 -3.03
N TRP A 188 13.25 -10.52 -2.81
CA TRP A 188 13.13 -9.18 -3.37
C TRP A 188 13.10 -9.15 -4.89
N ILE A 189 13.73 -10.15 -5.52
CA ILE A 189 13.63 -10.32 -6.97
C ILE A 189 12.20 -10.70 -7.35
N SER A 190 11.54 -11.60 -6.62
CA SER A 190 10.11 -11.94 -6.81
C SER A 190 9.21 -10.73 -6.58
N VAL A 191 9.49 -9.90 -5.56
CA VAL A 191 8.78 -8.61 -5.36
C VAL A 191 8.95 -7.68 -6.56
N CYS A 192 10.15 -7.65 -7.16
CA CYS A 192 10.40 -6.84 -8.36
C CYS A 192 9.69 -7.41 -9.60
N VAL A 193 9.66 -8.73 -9.76
CA VAL A 193 8.89 -9.40 -10.82
C VAL A 193 7.41 -9.03 -10.72
N ASP A 194 6.82 -9.17 -9.53
CA ASP A 194 5.41 -8.84 -9.26
C ASP A 194 5.02 -7.42 -9.67
N ILE A 195 5.85 -6.42 -9.33
CA ILE A 195 5.54 -5.02 -9.67
C ILE A 195 5.75 -4.71 -11.16
N VAL A 196 6.66 -5.42 -11.83
CA VAL A 196 6.86 -5.29 -13.28
C VAL A 196 5.70 -5.96 -14.03
N GLU A 197 5.21 -7.11 -13.57
CA GLU A 197 4.01 -7.77 -14.09
C GLU A 197 2.77 -6.89 -13.91
N ALA A 198 2.60 -6.28 -12.72
CA ALA A 198 1.53 -5.32 -12.47
C ALA A 198 1.61 -4.11 -13.42
N ALA A 199 2.81 -3.53 -13.60
CA ALA A 199 3.01 -2.44 -14.55
C ALA A 199 2.70 -2.84 -16.00
N ASN A 200 3.07 -4.06 -16.39
CA ASN A 200 2.78 -4.60 -17.73
C ASN A 200 1.28 -4.75 -17.96
N HIS A 201 0.55 -5.19 -16.93
CA HIS A 201 -0.91 -5.25 -16.94
C HIS A 201 -1.56 -3.86 -17.04
N ILE A 202 -1.02 -2.86 -16.32
CA ILE A 202 -1.50 -1.47 -16.44
C ILE A 202 -1.34 -0.97 -17.88
N HIS A 203 -0.17 -1.20 -18.49
CA HIS A 203 0.12 -0.79 -19.87
C HIS A 203 -0.76 -1.52 -20.89
N SER A 204 -1.03 -2.81 -20.69
CA SER A 204 -1.90 -3.60 -21.58
C SER A 204 -3.36 -3.12 -21.55
N LYS A 205 -3.79 -2.45 -20.47
CA LYS A 205 -5.10 -1.77 -20.37
C LYS A 205 -5.08 -0.33 -20.89
N GLY A 206 -3.99 0.11 -21.51
CA GLY A 206 -3.88 1.43 -22.13
C GLY A 206 -3.57 2.57 -21.16
N TYR A 207 -3.10 2.25 -19.95
CA TYR A 207 -2.74 3.23 -18.93
C TYR A 207 -1.23 3.29 -18.67
N LEU A 208 -0.76 4.41 -18.13
CA LEU A 208 0.59 4.62 -17.58
C LEU A 208 0.44 4.97 -16.10
N HIS A 209 1.25 4.39 -15.23
CA HIS A 209 1.13 4.61 -13.78
C HIS A 209 1.62 6.01 -13.37
N CYS A 210 2.76 6.45 -13.93
CA CYS A 210 3.33 7.80 -13.77
C CYS A 210 3.79 8.21 -12.35
N ASP A 211 3.57 7.38 -11.32
CA ASP A 211 4.08 7.62 -9.96
C ASP A 211 4.66 6.37 -9.28
N LEU A 212 5.33 5.50 -10.04
CA LEU A 212 6.00 4.32 -9.45
C LEU A 212 7.19 4.77 -8.60
N LYS A 213 7.17 4.38 -7.32
CA LYS A 213 8.21 4.68 -6.32
C LYS A 213 8.10 3.70 -5.15
N THR A 214 9.12 3.61 -4.31
CA THR A 214 9.14 2.70 -3.15
C THR A 214 8.00 2.92 -2.15
N ASN A 215 7.44 4.14 -2.09
CA ASN A 215 6.26 4.46 -1.26
C ASN A 215 4.95 3.89 -1.84
N ASN A 216 4.89 3.66 -3.15
CA ASN A 216 3.69 3.18 -3.85
C ASN A 216 3.79 1.69 -4.17
N VAL A 217 4.64 0.96 -3.44
CA VAL A 217 4.75 -0.49 -3.50
C VAL A 217 4.63 -1.05 -2.08
N LEU A 218 3.59 -1.83 -1.83
CA LEU A 218 3.45 -2.61 -0.60
C LEU A 218 4.12 -3.96 -0.73
N VAL A 219 4.60 -4.50 0.38
CA VAL A 219 5.16 -5.85 0.47
C VAL A 219 4.34 -6.67 1.46
N LEU A 220 3.84 -7.81 1.03
CA LEU A 220 3.10 -8.74 1.89
C LEU A 220 3.42 -10.18 1.49
N LYS A 221 3.86 -11.00 2.45
CA LYS A 221 4.12 -12.44 2.26
C LYS A 221 4.98 -12.74 1.01
N LYS A 222 6.10 -12.03 0.88
CA LYS A 222 7.04 -12.09 -0.26
C LYS A 222 6.48 -11.64 -1.61
N ARG A 223 5.31 -10.99 -1.64
CA ARG A 223 4.71 -10.44 -2.87
C ARG A 223 4.75 -8.92 -2.84
N GLY A 224 4.96 -8.31 -4.01
CA GLY A 224 4.90 -6.86 -4.22
C GLY A 224 3.53 -6.43 -4.74
N PHE A 225 3.01 -5.29 -4.30
CA PHE A 225 1.71 -4.77 -4.76
C PHE A 225 1.85 -3.30 -5.15
N VAL A 226 1.46 -2.96 -6.38
CA VAL A 226 1.45 -1.57 -6.86
C VAL A 226 0.18 -0.88 -6.37
N ILE A 227 0.33 0.26 -5.72
CA ILE A 227 -0.76 1.06 -5.16
C ILE A 227 -0.71 2.50 -5.66
N ASP A 228 -1.77 3.26 -5.37
CA ASP A 228 -1.90 4.71 -5.62
C ASP A 228 -1.85 5.09 -7.11
N PHE A 229 -3.05 5.10 -7.72
CA PHE A 229 -3.26 5.36 -9.15
C PHE A 229 -3.64 6.83 -9.42
N GLY A 230 -3.41 7.72 -8.46
CA GLY A 230 -3.87 9.11 -8.51
C GLY A 230 -3.26 9.96 -9.63
N LYS A 231 -2.14 9.53 -10.21
CA LYS A 231 -1.47 10.20 -11.35
C LYS A 231 -1.59 9.44 -12.68
N VAL A 232 -2.42 8.39 -12.72
CA VAL A 232 -2.55 7.56 -13.91
C VAL A 232 -2.96 8.38 -15.14
N CYS A 233 -2.38 8.04 -16.28
CA CYS A 233 -2.61 8.70 -17.56
C CYS A 233 -2.95 7.67 -18.64
N LEU A 234 -3.76 8.06 -19.63
CA LEU A 234 -4.02 7.23 -20.81
C LEU A 234 -2.82 7.28 -21.75
N THR A 235 -2.37 6.13 -22.24
CA THR A 235 -1.31 6.00 -23.26
C THR A 235 -1.63 6.79 -24.54
N THR A 236 -2.91 6.91 -24.89
CA THR A 236 -3.38 7.67 -26.06
C THR A 236 -3.41 9.18 -25.85
N LYS A 237 -3.29 9.66 -24.60
CA LYS A 237 -3.30 11.09 -24.23
C LYS A 237 -2.23 11.35 -23.16
N PRO A 238 -0.94 11.12 -23.47
CA PRO A 238 0.11 11.21 -22.49
C PRO A 238 0.27 12.65 -22.01
N THR A 239 0.37 12.83 -20.70
CA THR A 239 0.55 14.15 -20.08
C THR A 239 2.00 14.59 -20.23
N ALA A 240 2.20 15.84 -20.63
CA ALA A 240 3.49 16.52 -20.54
C ALA A 240 3.40 17.59 -19.45
N LYS A 241 4.33 17.57 -18.49
CA LYS A 241 4.43 18.59 -17.45
C LYS A 241 5.89 18.98 -17.26
N LYS A 242 6.16 20.28 -17.20
CA LYS A 242 7.46 20.79 -16.79
C LYS A 242 7.57 20.70 -15.27
N TYR A 243 8.54 19.92 -14.78
CA TYR A 243 8.80 19.80 -13.36
C TYR A 243 9.73 20.93 -12.92
N THR A 244 9.37 21.60 -11.82
CA THR A 244 10.16 22.70 -11.23
C THR A 244 11.17 22.21 -10.19
N SER A 245 11.05 20.94 -9.76
CA SER A 245 11.95 20.29 -8.83
C SER A 245 12.35 18.91 -9.35
N PHE A 246 13.58 18.52 -9.05
CA PHE A 246 14.09 17.19 -9.36
C PHE A 246 13.46 16.16 -8.42
N TYR A 247 12.91 15.09 -8.98
CA TYR A 247 12.48 13.92 -8.23
C TYR A 247 13.08 12.68 -8.89
N HIS A 248 13.83 11.90 -8.11
CA HIS A 248 14.72 10.86 -8.65
C HIS A 248 14.00 9.68 -9.32
N TYR A 249 12.69 9.51 -9.08
CA TYR A 249 11.86 8.54 -9.78
C TYR A 249 11.36 9.01 -11.16
N ILE A 250 11.49 10.31 -11.48
CA ILE A 250 11.01 10.85 -12.77
C ILE A 250 12.10 10.71 -13.82
N ALA A 251 11.72 10.15 -14.97
CA ALA A 251 12.63 9.95 -16.09
C ALA A 251 13.19 11.29 -16.63
N PRO A 252 14.45 11.34 -17.08
CA PRO A 252 15.11 12.57 -17.53
C PRO A 252 14.38 13.29 -18.68
N GLU A 253 13.77 12.54 -19.58
CA GLU A 253 12.96 13.09 -20.67
C GLU A 253 11.66 13.74 -20.17
N VAL A 254 11.03 13.17 -19.16
CA VAL A 254 9.82 13.71 -18.53
C VAL A 254 10.16 14.98 -17.74
N LEU A 255 11.30 15.01 -17.04
CA LEU A 255 11.81 16.23 -16.38
C LEU A 255 12.05 17.37 -17.39
N ARG A 256 12.47 17.05 -18.61
CA ARG A 256 12.62 18.01 -19.72
C ARG A 256 11.30 18.43 -20.36
N GLY A 257 10.16 17.92 -19.86
CA GLY A 257 8.83 18.26 -20.34
C GLY A 257 8.35 17.42 -21.52
N GLN A 258 9.02 16.31 -21.85
CA GLN A 258 8.47 15.35 -22.80
C GLN A 258 7.27 14.61 -22.19
N PRO A 259 6.31 14.14 -23.01
CA PRO A 259 5.18 13.37 -22.50
C PRO A 259 5.63 12.09 -21.79
N VAL A 260 4.88 11.69 -20.76
CA VAL A 260 5.05 10.38 -20.11
C VAL A 260 4.83 9.25 -21.11
N SER A 261 5.51 8.13 -20.89
CA SER A 261 5.46 6.94 -21.75
C SER A 261 5.68 5.67 -20.93
N SER A 262 5.46 4.50 -21.56
CA SER A 262 5.81 3.21 -20.94
C SER A 262 7.28 3.15 -20.52
N SER A 263 8.17 3.74 -21.33
CA SER A 263 9.60 3.83 -21.04
C SER A 263 9.91 4.72 -19.82
N SER A 264 9.07 5.72 -19.53
CA SER A 264 9.22 6.53 -18.31
C SER A 264 8.82 5.77 -17.04
N ASP A 265 7.80 4.89 -17.10
CA ASP A 265 7.47 3.98 -15.99
C ASP A 265 8.61 2.95 -15.78
N VAL A 266 9.22 2.44 -16.86
CA VAL A 266 10.41 1.56 -16.79
C VAL A 266 11.57 2.23 -16.06
N PHE A 267 11.80 3.53 -16.31
CA PHE A 267 12.81 4.28 -15.57
C PHE A 267 12.51 4.30 -14.07
N SER A 268 11.27 4.61 -13.68
CA SER A 268 10.84 4.61 -12.29
C SER A 268 11.01 3.24 -11.61
N LEU A 269 10.65 2.15 -12.30
CA LEU A 269 10.92 0.78 -11.85
C LEU A 269 12.42 0.51 -11.69
N GLY A 270 13.23 0.98 -12.63
CA GLY A 270 14.68 0.90 -12.57
C GLY A 270 15.29 1.56 -11.32
N VAL A 271 14.69 2.66 -10.87
CA VAL A 271 15.06 3.32 -9.60
C VAL A 271 14.71 2.43 -8.41
N ILE A 272 13.49 1.89 -8.34
CA ILE A 272 13.07 0.97 -7.27
C ILE A 272 14.00 -0.24 -7.21
N ILE A 273 14.19 -0.93 -8.35
CA ILE A 273 15.05 -2.12 -8.48
C ILE A 273 16.49 -1.79 -8.05
N SER A 274 17.04 -0.66 -8.50
CA SER A 274 18.39 -0.25 -8.13
C SER A 274 18.54 0.01 -6.64
N THR A 275 17.54 0.64 -6.01
CA THR A 275 17.57 0.97 -4.58
C THR A 275 17.54 -0.32 -3.76
N ILE A 276 16.63 -1.25 -4.08
CA ILE A 276 16.56 -2.56 -3.45
C ILE A 276 17.88 -3.32 -3.65
N ALA A 277 18.38 -3.38 -4.88
CA ALA A 277 19.62 -4.09 -5.21
C ALA A 277 20.84 -3.56 -4.46
N LYS A 278 20.94 -2.24 -4.27
CA LYS A 278 22.02 -1.62 -3.47
C LYS A 278 21.95 -2.06 -2.02
N THR A 279 20.77 -2.02 -1.41
CA THR A 279 20.57 -2.46 -0.01
C THR A 279 20.92 -3.94 0.18
N LEU A 280 20.64 -4.77 -0.82
CA LEU A 280 20.96 -6.21 -0.79
C LEU A 280 22.40 -6.55 -1.21
N GLY A 281 23.15 -5.60 -1.76
CA GLY A 281 24.44 -5.89 -2.40
C GLY A 281 24.36 -6.78 -3.65
N ASN A 282 23.17 -6.93 -4.27
CA ASN A 282 22.98 -7.81 -5.44
C ASN A 282 23.40 -7.10 -6.74
N LYS A 283 24.58 -7.45 -7.26
CA LYS A 283 25.18 -6.83 -8.46
C LYS A 283 24.39 -7.12 -9.75
N SER A 284 23.86 -8.34 -9.90
CA SER A 284 23.09 -8.74 -11.08
C SER A 284 21.80 -7.93 -11.18
N MET A 285 21.05 -7.84 -10.09
CA MET A 285 19.83 -7.03 -9.98
C MET A 285 20.14 -5.54 -10.16
N TYR A 286 21.27 -5.07 -9.63
CA TYR A 286 21.71 -3.68 -9.82
C TYR A 286 22.02 -3.36 -11.29
N SER A 287 22.60 -4.30 -12.03
CA SER A 287 22.84 -4.17 -13.48
C SER A 287 21.54 -4.02 -14.25
N VAL A 288 20.51 -4.82 -13.94
CA VAL A 288 19.17 -4.71 -14.54
C VAL A 288 18.55 -3.34 -14.22
N GLY A 289 18.60 -2.91 -12.95
CA GLY A 289 18.12 -1.59 -12.56
C GLY A 289 18.86 -0.44 -13.27
N ARG A 290 20.15 -0.60 -13.58
CA ARG A 290 20.92 0.36 -14.38
C ARG A 290 20.44 0.44 -15.83
N GLN A 291 20.17 -0.69 -16.48
CA GLN A 291 19.66 -0.71 -17.87
C GLN A 291 18.32 0.02 -17.98
N CYS A 292 17.44 -0.16 -17.00
CA CYS A 292 16.15 0.54 -16.93
C CYS A 292 16.30 2.06 -16.78
N LYS A 293 17.42 2.54 -16.22
CA LYS A 293 17.66 3.96 -15.97
C LYS A 293 18.49 4.65 -17.04
N ASP A 294 18.62 4.06 -18.22
CA ASP A 294 19.34 4.73 -19.31
C ASP A 294 18.70 6.09 -19.64
N THR A 295 19.54 7.07 -19.98
CA THR A 295 19.10 8.42 -20.38
C THR A 295 18.32 8.41 -21.69
N LYS A 296 18.54 7.40 -22.54
CA LYS A 296 17.85 7.19 -23.81
C LYS A 296 16.65 6.25 -23.58
N PRO A 297 15.39 6.73 -23.66
CA PRO A 297 14.22 5.89 -23.38
C PRO A 297 14.10 4.67 -24.32
N GLN A 298 14.62 4.76 -25.54
CA GLN A 298 14.55 3.71 -26.56
C GLN A 298 15.48 2.51 -26.30
N VAL A 299 16.48 2.64 -25.42
CA VAL A 299 17.39 1.52 -25.10
C VAL A 299 17.00 0.79 -23.81
N ARG A 300 16.03 1.34 -23.05
CA ARG A 300 15.51 0.68 -21.86
C ARG A 300 14.77 -0.60 -22.26
N PRO A 301 14.85 -1.67 -21.46
CA PRO A 301 14.14 -2.91 -21.76
C PRO A 301 12.62 -2.69 -21.76
N SER A 302 11.91 -3.44 -22.59
CA SER A 302 10.46 -3.56 -22.46
C SER A 302 10.09 -4.23 -21.12
N LEU A 303 8.86 -4.03 -20.63
CA LEU A 303 8.41 -4.71 -19.41
C LEU A 303 8.47 -6.24 -19.51
N PRO A 304 8.04 -6.89 -20.62
CA PRO A 304 8.26 -8.33 -20.80
C PRO A 304 9.73 -8.74 -20.73
N THR A 305 10.63 -8.00 -21.39
CA THR A 305 12.07 -8.26 -21.31
C THR A 305 12.59 -8.12 -19.88
N LEU A 306 12.12 -7.11 -19.14
CA LEU A 306 12.51 -6.88 -17.76
C LEU A 306 12.07 -8.01 -16.83
N ILE A 307 10.88 -8.59 -17.04
CA ILE A 307 10.40 -9.78 -16.32
C ILE A 307 11.37 -10.94 -16.53
N THR A 308 11.71 -11.25 -17.79
CA THR A 308 12.66 -12.33 -18.14
C THR A 308 14.04 -12.10 -17.52
N LEU A 309 14.55 -10.86 -17.56
CA LEU A 309 15.84 -10.50 -16.96
C LEU A 309 15.86 -10.76 -15.45
N LEU A 310 14.77 -10.42 -14.74
CA LEU A 310 14.68 -10.65 -13.29
C LEU A 310 14.49 -12.13 -12.95
N GLN A 311 13.65 -12.85 -13.69
CA GLN A 311 13.46 -14.30 -13.52
C GLN A 311 14.75 -15.09 -13.76
N GLY A 312 15.54 -14.70 -14.77
CA GLY A 312 16.84 -15.32 -15.04
C GLY A 312 17.89 -15.09 -13.94
N ILE A 313 17.69 -14.13 -13.02
CA ILE A 313 18.52 -14.02 -11.81
C ILE A 313 18.07 -15.06 -10.78
N ILE A 314 16.76 -15.25 -10.59
CA ILE A 314 16.20 -16.25 -9.68
C ILE A 314 16.66 -17.66 -10.08
N GLU A 315 16.62 -17.99 -11.37
CA GLU A 315 17.04 -19.31 -11.87
C GLU A 315 18.51 -19.60 -11.61
N LYS A 316 19.39 -18.60 -11.78
CA LYS A 316 20.84 -18.73 -11.54
C LYS A 316 21.19 -18.83 -10.06
N ASP A 317 20.43 -18.17 -9.19
CA ASP A 317 20.65 -18.22 -7.74
C ASP A 317 20.20 -19.59 -7.16
N ASN A 318 19.39 -20.36 -7.89
CA ASN A 318 18.91 -21.70 -7.50
C ASN A 318 19.65 -22.88 -8.16
N SER A 319 20.57 -22.61 -9.09
CA SER A 319 21.39 -23.62 -9.81
C SER A 319 22.78 -23.74 -9.21
#